data_AF-A0A7C6IH11-F1
#
_entry.id   AF-A0A7C6IH11-F1
#
_cell.length_a   1.000
_cell.length_b   1.000
_cell.length_c   1.000
_cell.angle_alpha   90.00
_cell.angle_beta   90.00
_cell.angle_gamma   90.00
#
_symmetry.space_group_name_H-M   'P 1'
#
loop_
_entity.id
_entity.type
_entity.pdbx_description
1 polymer ?
#
loop_
_entity_poly.entity_id
_entity_poly.type
_entity_poly.pdbx_seq_one_letter_code
_entity_poly.pdbx_strand_id
1 'polypeptide(L)'
;DRVHAVGGVTRFEGRRPDSTGHGFTGAGRMRVTVLGGAGGEELPDGYFDAVAAACPGAEFRILDRAHGWVEDPWPDLCAADVVVCAAGQNSVADVAAAGRRAIVLPLPRPYGEQDATARVLSDAGLALVPMMAGAEPPEPDCWPGLLDRAPAADWSAWGTDGAADRAADVIGEVARG
;
A
#
# COMPACT_ATOMS: atom_id res chain seq x y z
N ASP A 1 23.59 1.76 19.49
CA ASP A 1 22.30 1.84 18.79
C ASP A 1 21.74 0.44 18.63
N ARG A 2 20.57 0.15 19.21
CA ARG A 2 19.86 -1.11 18.96
C ARG A 2 18.61 -0.76 18.17
N VAL A 3 18.53 -1.23 16.93
CA VAL A 3 17.30 -1.19 16.15
C VAL A 3 16.42 -2.34 16.61
N HIS A 4 15.17 -2.04 16.99
CA HIS A 4 14.16 -3.03 17.34
C HIS A 4 13.11 -3.07 16.22
N ALA A 5 12.97 -4.22 15.56
CA ALA A 5 11.93 -4.41 14.56
C ALA A 5 10.59 -4.71 15.25
N VAL A 6 9.65 -3.77 15.17
CA VAL A 6 8.32 -3.88 15.77
C VAL A 6 7.22 -4.24 14.76
N GLY A 7 7.53 -4.12 13.47
CA GLY A 7 6.57 -4.32 12.36
C GLY A 7 5.75 -3.06 12.06
N GLY A 8 4.76 -3.19 11.17
CA GLY A 8 3.90 -2.08 10.76
C GLY A 8 2.70 -1.91 11.68
N VAL A 9 2.52 -0.72 12.25
CA VAL A 9 1.34 -0.40 13.07
C VAL A 9 0.19 0.07 12.18
N THR A 10 -0.98 -0.55 12.32
CA THR A 10 -2.22 -0.17 11.62
C THR A 10 -3.39 -0.13 12.58
N ARG A 11 -4.37 0.74 12.30
CA ARG A 11 -5.65 0.77 13.03
C ARG A 11 -6.58 -0.42 12.71
N PHE A 12 -6.21 -1.24 11.73
CA PHE A 12 -7.00 -2.38 11.26
C PHE A 12 -6.57 -3.72 11.85
N GLU A 13 -5.59 -3.71 12.76
CA GLU A 13 -5.14 -4.90 13.45
C GLU A 13 -6.31 -5.67 14.08
N GLY A 14 -6.34 -6.99 13.90
CA GLY A 14 -7.41 -7.87 14.40
C GLY A 14 -8.74 -7.81 13.62
N ARG A 15 -8.90 -6.90 12.66
CA ARG A 15 -10.06 -6.93 11.74
C ARG A 15 -9.85 -8.05 10.73
N ARG A 16 -10.85 -8.94 10.60
CA ARG A 16 -10.82 -9.97 9.57
C ARG A 16 -11.09 -9.33 8.20
N PRO A 17 -10.25 -9.56 7.18
CA PRO A 17 -10.52 -9.08 5.83
C PRO A 17 -11.81 -9.71 5.28
N ASP A 18 -12.68 -8.87 4.72
CA ASP A 18 -13.88 -9.31 4.02
C ASP A 18 -13.79 -8.90 2.55
N SER A 19 -13.71 -9.90 1.67
CA SER A 19 -13.62 -9.69 0.22
C SER A 19 -14.99 -9.48 -0.45
N THR A 20 -16.09 -9.52 0.31
CA THR A 20 -17.43 -9.33 -0.25
C THR A 20 -17.66 -7.87 -0.65
N GLY A 21 -17.51 -7.64 -1.95
CA GLY A 21 -18.10 -6.55 -2.75
C GLY A 21 -18.39 -5.22 -2.05
N HIS A 22 -17.36 -4.43 -1.78
CA HIS A 22 -17.53 -2.98 -1.68
C HIS A 22 -17.15 -2.33 -3.01
N GLY A 23 -18.11 -1.66 -3.66
CA GLY A 23 -17.86 -0.67 -4.70
C GLY A 23 -17.32 -1.12 -6.06
N PHE A 24 -16.91 -2.39 -6.22
CA PHE A 24 -16.56 -2.99 -7.52
C PHE A 24 -17.79 -3.67 -8.14
N THR A 25 -18.07 -3.37 -9.41
CA THR A 25 -19.28 -3.79 -10.12
C THR A 25 -18.99 -4.67 -11.34
N GLY A 26 -17.75 -4.67 -11.83
CA GLY A 26 -17.31 -5.38 -13.01
C GLY A 26 -16.96 -6.84 -12.70
N ALA A 27 -17.91 -7.75 -12.89
CA ALA A 27 -17.65 -9.18 -12.80
C ALA A 27 -16.52 -9.60 -13.75
N GLY A 28 -15.53 -10.33 -13.23
CA GLY A 28 -14.40 -10.85 -14.01
C GLY A 28 -13.28 -9.84 -14.31
N ARG A 29 -13.37 -8.61 -13.82
CA ARG A 29 -12.27 -7.62 -13.89
C ARG A 29 -11.41 -7.68 -12.63
N MET A 30 -10.11 -7.41 -12.76
CA MET A 30 -9.23 -7.28 -11.61
C MET A 30 -9.62 -6.03 -10.81
N ARG A 31 -9.79 -6.16 -9.49
CA ARG A 31 -10.17 -5.07 -8.60
C ARG A 31 -8.91 -4.37 -8.09
N VAL A 32 -8.74 -3.11 -8.43
CA VAL A 32 -7.56 -2.32 -8.05
C VAL A 32 -8.00 -1.17 -7.16
N THR A 33 -7.42 -1.07 -5.97
CA THR A 33 -7.62 0.08 -5.09
C THR A 33 -6.34 0.91 -5.08
N VAL A 34 -6.44 2.20 -5.41
CA VAL A 34 -5.35 3.17 -5.27
C VAL A 34 -5.56 3.93 -3.97
N LEU A 35 -4.62 3.81 -3.04
CA LEU A 35 -4.65 4.49 -1.76
C LEU A 35 -3.76 5.74 -1.83
N GLY A 36 -4.39 6.90 -1.98
CA GLY A 36 -3.74 8.20 -1.92
C GLY A 36 -3.47 8.65 -0.48
N GLY A 37 -2.29 9.21 -0.23
CA GLY A 37 -1.96 9.83 1.05
C GLY A 37 -2.53 11.25 1.17
N ALA A 38 -2.71 11.72 2.40
CA ALA A 38 -3.16 13.09 2.68
C ALA A 38 -2.12 14.17 2.31
N GLY A 39 -0.83 13.80 2.25
CA GLY A 39 0.28 14.71 1.95
C GLY A 39 0.58 14.80 0.46
N GLY A 40 -0.43 15.18 -0.34
CA GLY A 40 -0.44 15.14 -1.80
C GLY A 40 0.70 15.91 -2.50
N GLU A 41 0.66 15.81 -3.84
CA GLU A 41 1.51 16.46 -4.85
C GLU A 41 2.85 15.80 -5.17
N GLU A 42 2.84 14.60 -5.75
CA GLU A 42 4.07 14.04 -6.34
C GLU A 42 3.86 13.27 -7.64
N LEU A 43 2.66 12.71 -7.87
CA LEU A 43 2.29 12.19 -9.19
C LEU A 43 1.50 13.26 -9.96
N PRO A 44 1.62 13.30 -11.30
CA PRO A 44 0.83 14.22 -12.12
C PRO A 44 -0.67 14.09 -11.88
N ASP A 45 -1.39 15.20 -11.93
CA ASP A 45 -2.86 15.20 -11.86
C ASP A 45 -3.45 14.28 -12.93
N GLY A 46 -4.44 13.47 -12.54
CA GLY A 46 -5.07 12.50 -13.44
C GLY A 46 -4.18 11.32 -13.86
N TYR A 47 -3.01 11.13 -13.25
CA TYR A 47 -2.14 10.00 -13.56
C TYR A 47 -2.87 8.65 -13.40
N PHE A 48 -3.56 8.44 -12.27
CA PHE A 48 -4.29 7.19 -12.06
C PHE A 48 -5.55 7.06 -12.91
N ASP A 49 -6.14 8.17 -13.38
CA ASP A 49 -7.21 8.12 -14.38
C ASP A 49 -6.68 7.60 -15.73
N ALA A 50 -5.50 8.07 -16.15
CA ALA A 50 -4.84 7.58 -17.36
C ALA A 50 -4.44 6.10 -17.23
N VAL A 51 -3.93 5.69 -16.08
CA VAL A 51 -3.65 4.28 -15.75
C VAL A 51 -4.92 3.43 -15.83
N ALA A 52 -6.02 3.89 -15.23
CA ALA A 52 -7.29 3.18 -15.27
C ALA A 52 -7.82 3.03 -16.70
N ALA A 53 -7.68 4.07 -17.53
CA ALA A 53 -8.05 4.03 -18.95
C ALA A 53 -7.19 3.03 -19.76
N ALA A 54 -5.90 2.90 -19.44
CA ALA A 54 -4.99 1.94 -20.07
C ALA A 54 -5.21 0.48 -19.62
N CYS A 55 -6.03 0.25 -18.59
CA CYS A 55 -6.27 -1.05 -17.98
C CYS A 55 -7.74 -1.50 -18.09
N PRO A 56 -8.30 -1.75 -19.29
CA PRO A 56 -9.72 -2.09 -19.45
C PRO A 56 -10.13 -3.39 -18.73
N GLY A 57 -9.18 -4.31 -18.53
CA GLY A 57 -9.39 -5.56 -17.77
C GLY A 57 -9.45 -5.39 -16.24
N ALA A 58 -9.22 -4.18 -15.72
CA ALA A 58 -9.25 -3.89 -14.30
C ALA A 58 -10.26 -2.78 -13.99
N GLU A 59 -10.91 -2.86 -12.84
CA GLU A 59 -11.76 -1.81 -12.28
C GLU A 59 -10.99 -1.10 -11.17
N PHE A 60 -10.87 0.22 -11.27
CA PHE A 60 -10.11 1.03 -10.32
C PHE A 60 -11.04 1.75 -9.35
N ARG A 61 -10.65 1.74 -8.08
CA ARG A 61 -11.19 2.62 -7.03
C ARG A 61 -10.05 3.50 -6.52
N ILE A 62 -10.09 4.77 -6.86
CA ILE A 62 -9.06 5.74 -6.49
C ILE A 62 -9.52 6.47 -5.22
N LEU A 63 -8.82 6.25 -4.12
CA LEU A 63 -9.11 6.80 -2.80
C LEU A 63 -8.10 7.90 -2.50
N ASP A 64 -8.32 9.07 -3.07
CA ASP A 64 -7.48 10.24 -2.85
C ASP A 64 -8.33 11.51 -2.66
N ARG A 65 -7.66 12.65 -2.55
CA ARG A 65 -8.33 13.94 -2.36
C ARG A 65 -9.20 14.35 -3.56
N ALA A 66 -8.77 14.05 -4.79
CA ALA A 66 -9.44 14.46 -6.02
C ALA A 66 -10.68 13.60 -6.31
N HIS A 67 -10.65 12.33 -5.91
CA HIS A 67 -11.71 11.34 -6.15
C HIS A 67 -12.66 11.16 -4.97
N GLY A 68 -12.35 11.79 -3.83
CA GLY A 68 -13.15 11.76 -2.62
C GLY A 68 -12.44 11.03 -1.50
N TRP A 69 -12.14 11.76 -0.44
CA TRP A 69 -11.53 11.18 0.75
C TRP A 69 -12.50 10.20 1.43
N VAL A 70 -12.03 8.99 1.71
CA VAL A 70 -12.77 7.97 2.46
C VAL A 70 -12.17 7.85 3.86
N GLU A 71 -13.00 8.01 4.89
CA GLU A 71 -12.57 7.94 6.29
C GLU A 71 -12.15 6.52 6.71
N ASP A 72 -12.83 5.49 6.18
CA ASP A 72 -12.46 4.09 6.38
C ASP A 72 -12.19 3.37 5.05
N PRO A 73 -10.93 3.32 4.58
CA PRO A 73 -10.58 2.62 3.34
C PRO A 73 -10.62 1.09 3.49
N TRP A 74 -10.83 0.55 4.70
CA TRP A 74 -10.76 -0.88 4.97
C TRP A 74 -11.60 -1.76 4.04
N PRO A 75 -12.88 -1.44 3.73
CA PRO A 75 -13.68 -2.25 2.82
C PRO A 75 -13.10 -2.29 1.41
N ASP A 76 -12.60 -1.16 0.90
CA ASP A 76 -11.99 -1.06 -0.43
C ASP A 76 -10.64 -1.80 -0.51
N LEU A 77 -9.85 -1.75 0.56
CA LEU A 77 -8.61 -2.53 0.67
C LEU A 77 -8.91 -4.03 0.71
N CYS A 78 -9.88 -4.46 1.51
CA CYS A 78 -10.25 -5.86 1.62
C CYS A 78 -10.87 -6.41 0.33
N ALA A 79 -11.61 -5.59 -0.42
CA ALA A 79 -12.19 -6.00 -1.69
C ALA A 79 -11.20 -6.00 -2.86
N ALA A 80 -10.03 -5.37 -2.75
CA ALA A 80 -9.05 -5.32 -3.83
C ALA A 80 -8.36 -6.66 -4.08
N ASP A 81 -8.00 -6.92 -5.34
CA ASP A 81 -7.03 -7.95 -5.71
C ASP A 81 -5.60 -7.40 -5.63
N VAL A 82 -5.42 -6.13 -6.01
CA VAL A 82 -4.16 -5.38 -5.95
C VAL A 82 -4.41 -4.01 -5.33
N VAL A 83 -3.56 -3.61 -4.37
CA VAL A 83 -3.54 -2.25 -3.83
C VAL A 83 -2.32 -1.52 -4.35
N VAL A 84 -2.52 -0.28 -4.80
CA VAL A 84 -1.46 0.66 -5.17
C VAL A 84 -1.36 1.71 -4.08
N CYS A 85 -0.17 1.92 -3.52
CA CYS A 85 0.03 2.94 -2.49
C CYS A 85 1.44 3.52 -2.51
N ALA A 86 1.63 4.61 -1.77
CA ALA A 86 2.96 5.11 -1.44
C ALA A 86 3.64 4.20 -0.40
N ALA A 87 4.98 4.27 -0.29
CA ALA A 87 5.74 3.48 0.68
C ALA A 87 5.70 4.07 2.11
N GLY A 88 4.59 4.71 2.48
CA GLY A 88 4.36 5.19 3.84
C GLY A 88 4.06 4.04 4.79
N GLN A 89 4.61 4.08 6.00
CA GLN A 89 4.48 2.99 6.98
C GLN A 89 3.02 2.60 7.26
N ASN A 90 2.11 3.57 7.42
CA ASN A 90 0.68 3.28 7.65
C ASN A 90 0.04 2.59 6.45
N SER A 91 0.25 3.10 5.24
CA SER A 91 -0.32 2.52 4.02
C SER A 91 0.16 1.08 3.80
N VAL A 92 1.45 0.82 4.04
CA VAL A 92 2.02 -0.53 3.93
C VAL A 92 1.42 -1.45 5.00
N ALA A 93 1.30 -0.98 6.26
CA ALA A 93 0.70 -1.75 7.33
C ALA A 93 -0.78 -2.08 7.07
N ASP A 94 -1.54 -1.15 6.51
CA ASP A 94 -2.94 -1.35 6.13
C ASP A 94 -3.09 -2.41 5.04
N VAL A 95 -2.23 -2.36 4.02
CA VAL A 95 -2.20 -3.36 2.94
C VAL A 95 -1.79 -4.74 3.47
N ALA A 96 -0.80 -4.77 4.37
CA ALA A 96 -0.36 -5.99 5.03
C ALA A 96 -1.49 -6.63 5.86
N ALA A 97 -2.24 -5.84 6.64
CA ALA A 97 -3.40 -6.32 7.37
C ALA A 97 -4.52 -6.83 6.45
N ALA A 98 -4.74 -6.18 5.31
CA ALA A 98 -5.72 -6.64 4.32
C ALA A 98 -5.24 -7.89 3.54
N GLY A 99 -3.96 -8.23 3.62
CA GLY A 99 -3.36 -9.38 2.95
C GLY A 99 -3.42 -9.31 1.42
N ARG A 100 -3.35 -8.10 0.83
CA ARG A 100 -3.51 -7.90 -0.62
C ARG A 100 -2.19 -7.77 -1.35
N ARG A 101 -2.18 -8.12 -2.64
CA ARG A 101 -1.03 -7.90 -3.52
C ARG A 101 -0.77 -6.39 -3.59
N ALA A 102 0.50 -5.98 -3.61
CA ALA A 102 0.85 -4.57 -3.55
C ALA A 102 1.74 -4.13 -4.72
N ILE A 103 1.44 -2.94 -5.25
CA ILE A 103 2.36 -2.15 -6.07
C ILE A 103 2.64 -0.87 -5.27
N VAL A 104 3.92 -0.63 -4.98
CA VAL A 104 4.33 0.49 -4.12
C VAL A 104 5.12 1.50 -4.93
N LEU A 105 4.65 2.74 -4.94
CA LEU A 105 5.27 3.89 -5.60
C LEU A 105 5.84 4.82 -4.52
N PRO A 106 7.11 4.66 -4.10
CA PRO A 106 7.70 5.51 -3.08
C PRO A 106 7.73 6.98 -3.53
N LEU A 107 7.42 7.86 -2.59
CA LEU A 107 7.35 9.29 -2.75
C LEU A 107 8.59 9.98 -2.16
N PRO A 108 9.23 10.96 -2.83
CA PRO A 108 10.22 11.85 -2.23
C PRO A 108 9.86 12.33 -0.81
N ARG A 109 10.69 11.93 0.17
CA ARG A 109 10.59 12.41 1.55
C ARG A 109 11.94 12.87 2.08
N PRO A 110 11.98 13.84 3.03
CA PRO A 110 13.21 14.48 3.47
C PRO A 110 14.29 13.53 3.98
N TYR A 111 13.92 12.37 4.51
CA TYR A 111 14.85 11.40 5.10
C TYR A 111 15.00 10.13 4.27
N GLY A 112 14.42 10.07 3.06
CA GLY A 112 14.45 8.89 2.21
C GLY A 112 13.73 7.67 2.81
N GLU A 113 12.85 7.88 3.78
CA GLU A 113 12.21 6.82 4.56
C GLU A 113 11.31 5.91 3.70
N GLN A 114 10.67 6.47 2.68
CA GLN A 114 9.86 5.71 1.72
C GLN A 114 10.72 4.87 0.79
N ASP A 115 11.86 5.41 0.37
CA ASP A 115 12.84 4.71 -0.44
C ASP A 115 13.44 3.51 0.31
N ALA A 116 13.74 3.69 1.60
CA ALA A 116 14.19 2.62 2.47
C ALA A 116 13.09 1.54 2.64
N THR A 117 11.84 1.96 2.88
CA THR A 117 10.70 1.04 3.01
C THR A 117 10.46 0.25 1.73
N ALA A 118 10.51 0.90 0.57
CA ALA A 118 10.30 0.27 -0.73
C ALA A 118 11.38 -0.79 -1.03
N ARG A 119 12.66 -0.52 -0.70
CA ARG A 119 13.74 -1.53 -0.83
C ARG A 119 13.47 -2.76 0.04
N VAL A 120 13.11 -2.57 1.30
CA VAL A 120 12.76 -3.67 2.21
C VAL A 120 11.61 -4.51 1.65
N LEU A 121 10.55 -3.88 1.14
CA LEU A 121 9.42 -4.57 0.56
C LEU A 121 9.78 -5.35 -0.72
N SER A 122 10.59 -4.77 -1.59
CA SER A 122 11.05 -5.42 -2.83
C SER A 122 11.97 -6.60 -2.52
N ASP A 123 12.94 -6.42 -1.63
CA ASP A 123 13.92 -7.46 -1.27
C ASP A 123 13.24 -8.64 -0.56
N ALA A 124 12.21 -8.37 0.23
CA ALA A 124 11.39 -9.39 0.89
C ALA A 124 10.33 -10.04 -0.04
N GLY A 125 10.18 -9.56 -1.29
CA GLY A 125 9.17 -10.06 -2.22
C GLY A 125 7.72 -9.76 -1.80
N LEU A 126 7.52 -8.76 -0.94
CA LEU A 126 6.21 -8.40 -0.38
C LEU A 126 5.38 -7.51 -1.31
N ALA A 127 6.06 -6.69 -2.13
CA ALA A 127 5.42 -5.79 -3.07
C ALA A 127 6.23 -5.66 -4.36
N LEU A 128 5.56 -5.30 -5.45
CA LEU A 128 6.22 -4.82 -6.65
C LEU A 128 6.56 -3.33 -6.49
N VAL A 129 7.82 -2.96 -6.69
CA VAL A 129 8.30 -1.58 -6.65
C VAL A 129 8.85 -1.21 -8.03
N PRO A 130 8.05 -0.58 -8.91
CA PRO A 130 8.46 -0.33 -10.29
C PRO A 130 9.34 0.91 -10.47
N MET A 131 9.47 1.73 -9.42
CA MET A 131 10.24 2.97 -9.41
C MET A 131 10.73 3.29 -8.00
N MET A 132 11.75 4.13 -7.89
CA MET A 132 12.18 4.74 -6.62
C MET A 132 11.71 6.20 -6.55
N ALA A 133 11.78 6.79 -5.36
CA ALA A 133 11.36 8.18 -5.14
C ALA A 133 12.11 9.15 -6.07
N GLY A 134 11.36 10.02 -6.74
CA GLY A 134 11.90 11.05 -7.64
C GLY A 134 12.24 10.55 -9.04
N ALA A 135 12.03 9.27 -9.34
CA ALA A 135 12.02 8.77 -10.71
C ALA A 135 10.69 9.12 -11.41
N GLU A 136 10.68 9.10 -12.73
CA GLU A 136 9.45 9.22 -13.52
C GLU A 136 8.52 8.02 -13.22
N PRO A 137 7.22 8.24 -13.01
CA PRO A 137 6.30 7.14 -12.83
C PRO A 137 6.18 6.27 -14.10
N PRO A 138 5.85 4.98 -13.97
CA PRO A 138 5.63 4.12 -15.13
C PRO A 138 4.59 4.70 -16.08
N GLU A 139 4.84 4.62 -17.38
CA GLU A 139 3.85 5.02 -18.39
C GLU A 139 2.55 4.22 -18.20
N PRO A 140 1.35 4.83 -18.38
CA PRO A 140 0.06 4.17 -18.22
C PRO A 140 -0.05 2.81 -18.94
N ASP A 141 0.49 2.70 -20.16
CA ASP A 141 0.41 1.48 -20.96
C ASP A 141 1.24 0.31 -20.40
N CYS A 142 2.17 0.57 -19.46
CA CYS A 142 2.92 -0.48 -18.78
C CYS A 142 2.10 -1.17 -17.66
N TRP A 143 1.01 -0.54 -17.19
CA TRP A 143 0.30 -0.97 -15.99
C TRP A 143 -0.38 -2.33 -16.06
N PRO A 144 -0.96 -2.79 -17.19
CA PRO A 144 -1.48 -4.15 -17.28
C PRO A 144 -0.43 -5.19 -16.86
N GLY A 145 0.80 -5.05 -17.35
CA GLY A 145 1.91 -5.94 -16.99
C GLY A 145 2.47 -5.73 -15.57
N LEU A 146 2.24 -4.57 -14.95
CA LEU A 146 2.58 -4.34 -13.53
C LEU A 146 1.56 -5.01 -12.61
N LEU A 147 0.27 -4.88 -12.92
CA LEU A 147 -0.83 -5.52 -12.20
C LEU A 147 -0.71 -7.04 -12.22
N ASP A 148 -0.30 -7.62 -13.35
CA ASP A 148 -0.07 -9.07 -13.46
C ASP A 148 1.13 -9.54 -12.61
N ARG A 149 2.17 -8.71 -12.49
CA ARG A 149 3.40 -9.03 -11.75
C ARG A 149 3.35 -8.78 -10.25
N ALA A 150 2.34 -8.08 -9.74
CA ALA A 150 2.22 -7.83 -8.30
C ALA A 150 2.23 -9.16 -7.53
N PRO A 151 3.11 -9.38 -6.55
CA PRO A 151 3.29 -10.69 -5.93
C PRO A 151 2.10 -11.03 -5.01
N ALA A 152 1.73 -12.31 -4.99
CA ALA A 152 0.98 -12.86 -3.86
C ALA A 152 1.96 -13.09 -2.71
N ALA A 153 1.95 -12.17 -1.74
CA ALA A 153 2.93 -12.13 -0.66
C ALA A 153 2.39 -12.74 0.64
N ASP A 154 3.28 -13.32 1.43
CA ASP A 154 3.02 -13.66 2.83
C ASP A 154 3.34 -12.45 3.73
N TRP A 155 2.31 -11.66 4.00
CA TRP A 155 2.43 -10.44 4.81
C TRP A 155 2.75 -10.68 6.28
N SER A 156 2.73 -11.93 6.77
CA SER A 156 3.18 -12.24 8.13
C SER A 156 4.65 -11.83 8.35
N ALA A 157 5.46 -11.84 7.28
CA ALA A 157 6.86 -11.40 7.32
C ALA A 157 7.02 -9.89 7.58
N TRP A 158 6.01 -9.07 7.28
CA TRP A 158 6.02 -7.64 7.64
C TRP A 158 5.72 -7.41 9.14
N GLY A 159 5.01 -8.37 9.77
CA GLY A 159 4.78 -8.36 11.21
C GLY A 159 3.77 -7.30 11.66
N THR A 160 2.60 -7.20 11.02
CA THR A 160 1.55 -6.27 11.47
C THR A 160 0.88 -6.72 12.77
N ASP A 161 0.64 -8.02 12.94
CA ASP A 161 0.01 -8.57 14.15
C ASP A 161 0.90 -8.34 15.38
N GLY A 162 0.34 -7.77 16.44
CA GLY A 162 1.02 -7.39 17.68
C GLY A 162 2.01 -6.24 17.54
N ALA A 163 2.02 -5.49 16.42
CA ALA A 163 3.02 -4.46 16.18
C ALA A 163 2.92 -3.30 17.17
N ALA A 164 1.69 -2.90 17.52
CA ALA A 164 1.45 -1.84 18.49
C ALA A 164 1.97 -2.24 19.89
N ASP A 165 1.68 -3.46 20.33
CA ASP A 165 2.14 -3.98 21.62
C ASP A 165 3.67 -4.08 21.67
N ARG A 166 4.31 -4.64 20.63
CA ARG A 166 5.77 -4.69 20.53
C ARG A 166 6.40 -3.30 20.57
N ALA A 167 5.80 -2.32 19.90
CA ALA A 167 6.28 -0.94 19.93
C ALA A 167 6.17 -0.34 21.35
N ALA A 168 5.03 -0.54 22.02
CA ALA A 168 4.82 -0.08 23.38
C ALA A 168 5.81 -0.72 24.38
N ASP A 169 6.07 -2.02 24.24
CA ASP A 169 7.02 -2.74 25.09
C ASP A 169 8.44 -2.18 24.95
N VAL A 170 8.93 -1.98 23.72
CA VAL A 170 10.26 -1.40 23.46
C VAL A 170 10.36 0.00 24.05
N ILE A 171 9.33 0.84 23.87
CA ILE A 171 9.30 2.19 24.47
C ILE A 171 9.36 2.09 26.00
N GLY A 172 8.61 1.15 26.59
CA GLY A 172 8.60 0.89 28.02
C GLY A 172 9.95 0.39 28.56
N GLU A 173 10.66 -0.44 27.82
CA GLU A 173 12.02 -0.90 28.16
C GLU A 173 13.03 0.24 28.13
N VAL A 174 13.06 1.01 27.03
CA VAL A 174 13.99 2.15 26.88
C VAL A 174 13.74 3.22 27.94
N ALA A 175 12.48 3.44 28.34
CA ALA A 175 12.15 4.37 29.42
C ALA A 175 12.62 3.90 30.80
N ARG A 176 12.84 2.59 30.99
CA ARG A 176 13.25 1.99 32.27
C ARG A 176 14.76 1.75 32.39
N GLY A 177 15.49 1.63 31.27
CA GLY A 177 16.95 1.48 31.22
C GLY A 177 17.41 0.12 30.73
#